data_AF-A0AB40CLE2-F1
#
_entry.id   AF-A0AB40CLE2-F1
#
_cell.length_a   1.000
_cell.length_b   1.000
_cell.length_c   1.000
_cell.angle_alpha   90.00
_cell.angle_beta   90.00
_cell.angle_gamma   90.00
#
_symmetry.space_group_name_H-M   'P 1'
#
loop_
_entity.id
_entity.type
_entity.pdbx_description
1 polymer ?
#
loop_
_entity_poly.entity_id
_entity_poly.type
_entity_poly.pdbx_seq_one_letter_code
_entity_poly.pdbx_strand_id
1 'polypeptide(L)'
;MFQISLFFFLSFCILTPPTPATPLSFKIDSNDPNISNNITTKSDAFINKGIQLTKDGHYDDISNSIGRAFYKEPMFLWDRQTRELTNFTTHFSFQIVTTSGSDADGLAFFLSPDLSDAPNNSAGGSLGLVSHLDDDDDVCQ
;
A
#
# COMPACT_ATOMS: atom_id res chain seq x y z
N MET A 1 22.35 50.32 -9.36
CA MET A 1 22.03 49.23 -10.31
C MET A 1 21.88 47.87 -9.60
N PHE A 2 22.75 47.50 -8.66
CA PHE A 2 22.64 46.25 -7.88
C PHE A 2 21.38 46.11 -7.00
N GLN A 3 20.92 47.20 -6.38
CA GLN A 3 19.83 47.16 -5.38
C GLN A 3 18.43 46.96 -5.99
N ILE A 4 18.24 47.41 -7.24
CA ILE A 4 17.00 47.21 -8.01
C ILE A 4 16.90 45.75 -8.46
N SER A 5 18.02 45.16 -8.89
CA SER A 5 18.09 43.74 -9.26
C SER A 5 17.70 42.81 -8.10
N LEU A 6 18.17 43.12 -6.88
CA LEU A 6 17.85 42.35 -5.67
C LEU A 6 16.36 42.41 -5.30
N PHE A 7 15.72 43.58 -5.45
CA PHE A 7 14.29 43.78 -5.18
C PHE A 7 13.39 42.99 -6.14
N PHE A 8 13.76 42.92 -7.43
CA PHE A 8 13.06 42.10 -8.41
C PHE A 8 13.24 40.60 -8.13
N PHE A 9 14.43 40.16 -7.69
CA PHE A 9 14.70 38.77 -7.35
C PHE A 9 13.91 38.31 -6.11
N LEU A 10 13.85 39.14 -5.05
CA LEU A 10 13.03 38.90 -3.86
C LEU A 10 11.53 38.92 -4.16
N SER A 11 11.07 39.82 -5.02
CA SER A 11 9.67 39.87 -5.45
C SER A 11 9.26 38.62 -6.25
N PHE A 12 10.15 38.11 -7.10
CA PHE A 12 9.90 36.91 -7.91
C PHE A 12 9.76 35.62 -7.07
N CYS A 13 10.49 35.50 -5.94
CA CYS A 13 10.37 34.36 -5.03
C CYS A 13 9.07 34.36 -4.20
N ILE A 14 8.39 35.50 -4.04
CA ILE A 14 7.17 35.62 -3.22
C ILE A 14 5.90 35.41 -4.06
N LEU A 15 6.01 35.40 -5.40
CA LEU A 15 4.89 35.38 -6.34
C LEU A 15 4.73 34.07 -7.11
N THR A 16 5.43 33.00 -6.76
CA THR A 16 5.07 31.67 -7.29
C THR A 16 3.78 31.21 -6.64
N PRO A 17 2.64 31.15 -7.36
CA PRO A 17 1.42 30.57 -6.78
C PRO A 17 1.73 29.13 -6.34
N PRO A 18 1.12 28.63 -5.25
CA PRO A 18 1.23 27.23 -4.89
C PRO A 18 0.83 26.40 -6.11
N THR A 19 1.74 25.54 -6.58
CA THR A 19 1.46 24.65 -7.70
C THR A 19 0.28 23.77 -7.31
N PRO A 20 -0.78 23.67 -8.14
CA PRO A 20 -1.89 22.77 -7.86
C PRO A 20 -1.37 21.36 -7.64
N ALA A 21 -1.85 20.69 -6.59
CA ALA A 21 -1.48 19.30 -6.34
C ALA A 21 -1.93 18.44 -7.53
N THR A 22 -1.00 17.68 -8.11
CA THR A 22 -1.33 16.69 -9.14
C THR A 22 -1.91 15.45 -8.47
N PRO A 23 -3.15 15.06 -8.76
CA PRO A 23 -3.76 13.88 -8.15
C PRO A 23 -3.04 12.61 -8.61
N LEU A 24 -2.82 11.68 -7.68
CA LEU A 24 -2.33 10.35 -8.01
C LEU A 24 -3.48 9.51 -8.58
N SER A 25 -3.29 8.97 -9.79
CA SER A 25 -4.28 8.11 -10.45
C SER A 25 -3.57 6.97 -11.16
N PHE A 26 -3.97 5.73 -10.85
CA PHE A 26 -3.43 4.53 -11.48
C PHE A 26 -4.55 3.53 -11.75
N LYS A 27 -4.30 2.66 -12.74
CA LYS A 27 -5.16 1.52 -13.05
C LYS A 27 -4.27 0.31 -13.29
N ILE A 28 -4.56 -0.78 -12.61
CA ILE A 28 -3.85 -2.05 -12.76
C ILE A 28 -4.85 -3.06 -13.32
N ASP A 29 -4.50 -3.64 -14.47
CA ASP A 29 -5.27 -4.69 -15.12
C ASP A 29 -4.55 -6.02 -14.95
N SER A 30 -5.27 -7.11 -14.67
CA SER A 30 -4.68 -8.45 -14.53
C SER A 30 -4.00 -8.95 -15.80
N ASN A 31 -4.34 -8.37 -16.96
CA ASN A 31 -3.74 -8.67 -18.25
C ASN A 31 -2.54 -7.77 -18.60
N ASP A 32 -2.23 -6.77 -17.77
CA ASP A 32 -1.06 -5.93 -17.99
C ASP A 32 0.22 -6.77 -17.78
N PRO A 33 1.09 -6.94 -18.79
CA PRO A 33 2.33 -7.67 -18.63
C PRO A 33 3.33 -6.97 -17.69
N ASN A 34 3.07 -5.70 -17.33
CA ASN A 34 3.96 -4.85 -16.57
C ASN A 34 3.45 -4.53 -15.15
N ILE A 35 2.54 -5.32 -14.56
CA ILE A 35 2.04 -5.12 -13.18
C ILE A 35 3.21 -4.91 -12.20
N SER A 36 4.30 -5.68 -12.36
CA SER A 36 5.49 -5.63 -11.52
C SER A 36 6.26 -4.30 -11.59
N ASN A 37 6.01 -3.45 -12.60
CA ASN A 37 6.59 -2.10 -12.64
C ASN A 37 5.95 -1.19 -11.58
N ASN A 38 4.66 -1.37 -11.32
CA ASN A 38 3.85 -0.50 -10.47
C ASN A 38 3.56 -1.09 -9.09
N ILE A 39 3.58 -2.41 -8.97
CA ILE A 39 3.29 -3.16 -7.74
C ILE A 39 4.54 -3.82 -7.19
N THR A 40 4.70 -3.75 -5.87
CA THR A 40 5.63 -4.57 -5.10
C THR A 40 4.83 -5.58 -4.28
N THR A 41 5.15 -6.86 -4.40
CA THR A 41 4.59 -7.92 -3.55
C THR A 41 5.53 -8.23 -2.39
N LYS A 42 4.95 -8.68 -1.27
CA LYS A 42 5.63 -8.97 -0.01
C LYS A 42 5.10 -10.25 0.61
N SER A 43 5.91 -10.87 1.47
CA SER A 43 5.64 -12.19 2.06
C SER A 43 5.31 -13.22 0.96
N ASP A 44 4.18 -13.92 1.03
CA ASP A 44 3.81 -14.95 0.06
C ASP A 44 3.19 -14.40 -1.23
N ALA A 45 2.94 -13.08 -1.33
CA ALA A 45 2.27 -12.53 -2.49
C ALA A 45 3.15 -12.59 -3.75
N PHE A 46 2.53 -12.87 -4.89
CA PHE A 46 3.19 -12.96 -6.19
C PHE A 46 2.29 -12.47 -7.33
N ILE A 47 2.87 -12.31 -8.52
CA ILE A 47 2.14 -11.86 -9.71
C ILE A 47 1.99 -13.05 -10.67
N ASN A 48 0.74 -13.40 -10.96
CA ASN A 48 0.38 -14.39 -11.98
C ASN A 48 -1.04 -14.08 -12.51
N LYS A 49 -1.12 -13.54 -13.72
CA LYS A 49 -2.38 -13.07 -14.35
C LYS A 49 -3.24 -12.22 -13.40
N GLY A 50 -2.59 -11.31 -12.68
CA GLY A 50 -3.15 -10.60 -11.54
C GLY A 50 -2.24 -10.68 -10.31
N ILE A 51 -2.69 -10.07 -9.22
CA ILE A 51 -2.00 -10.08 -7.93
C ILE A 51 -2.58 -11.25 -7.12
N GLN A 52 -1.72 -12.21 -6.78
CA GLN A 52 -2.04 -13.32 -5.88
C GLN A 52 -1.51 -12.94 -4.49
N LEU A 53 -2.41 -12.81 -3.51
CA LEU A 53 -2.04 -12.37 -2.16
C LEU A 53 -1.68 -13.52 -1.23
N THR A 54 -2.07 -14.75 -1.57
CA THR A 54 -1.77 -15.96 -0.80
C THR A 54 -1.20 -17.02 -1.73
N LYS A 55 -0.46 -17.98 -1.15
CA LYS A 55 -0.03 -19.20 -1.84
C LYS A 55 -1.23 -19.87 -2.51
N ASP A 56 -0.99 -20.44 -3.69
CA ASP A 56 -1.99 -21.19 -4.45
C ASP A 56 -1.56 -22.66 -4.64
N GLY A 57 -2.28 -23.40 -5.47
CA GLY A 57 -2.02 -24.83 -5.73
C GLY A 57 -0.69 -25.18 -6.38
N HIS A 58 0.21 -24.20 -6.60
CA HIS A 58 1.60 -24.47 -7.00
C HIS A 58 2.49 -24.84 -5.79
N TYR A 59 2.01 -24.68 -4.56
CA TYR A 59 2.73 -25.02 -3.32
C TYR A 59 2.23 -26.33 -2.71
N ASP A 60 3.15 -27.08 -2.10
CA ASP A 60 2.83 -28.32 -1.38
C ASP A 60 1.98 -28.07 -0.12
N ASP A 61 2.16 -26.90 0.50
CA ASP A 61 1.39 -26.44 1.66
C ASP A 61 1.01 -24.96 1.50
N ILE A 62 -0.31 -24.71 1.51
CA ILE A 62 -0.91 -23.39 1.38
C ILE A 62 -1.42 -22.84 2.72
N SER A 63 -1.19 -23.56 3.82
CA SER A 63 -1.60 -23.14 5.16
C SER A 63 -0.84 -21.89 5.62
N ASN A 64 -1.48 -21.13 6.51
CA ASN A 64 -0.92 -19.92 7.14
C ASN A 64 -0.31 -18.92 6.14
N SER A 65 -0.88 -18.82 4.95
CA SER A 65 -0.33 -17.95 3.92
C SER A 65 -0.70 -16.48 4.16
N ILE A 66 0.29 -15.61 4.02
CA ILE A 66 0.14 -14.18 4.21
C ILE A 66 0.89 -13.47 3.08
N GLY A 67 0.22 -12.55 2.40
CA GLY A 67 0.88 -11.71 1.42
C GLY A 67 0.28 -10.33 1.33
N ARG A 68 1.12 -9.39 0.92
CA ARG A 68 0.76 -7.99 0.76
C ARG A 68 1.20 -7.52 -0.62
N ALA A 69 0.43 -6.62 -1.21
CA ALA A 69 0.78 -5.95 -2.44
C ALA A 69 0.62 -4.46 -2.28
N PHE A 70 1.63 -3.71 -2.73
CA PHE A 70 1.69 -2.27 -2.57
C PHE A 70 1.91 -1.58 -3.91
N TYR A 71 1.24 -0.46 -4.12
CA TYR A 71 1.59 0.47 -5.18
C TYR A 71 2.89 1.20 -4.83
N LYS A 72 3.83 1.27 -5.78
CA LYS A 72 5.20 1.72 -5.51
C LYS A 72 5.34 3.22 -5.30
N GLU A 73 4.49 4.01 -5.93
CA GLU A 73 4.55 5.47 -5.82
C GLU A 73 3.77 5.93 -4.58
N PRO A 74 4.36 6.77 -3.71
CA PRO A 74 3.73 7.18 -2.47
C PRO A 74 2.52 8.09 -2.72
N MET A 75 1.48 7.89 -1.90
CA MET A 75 0.32 8.77 -1.86
C MET A 75 0.46 9.77 -0.71
N PHE A 76 0.42 11.07 -1.03
CA PHE A 76 0.37 12.11 -0.02
C PHE A 76 -1.07 12.28 0.49
N LEU A 77 -1.31 11.94 1.76
CA LEU A 77 -2.64 12.00 2.38
C LEU A 77 -3.03 13.41 2.85
N TRP A 78 -2.05 14.29 3.05
CA TRP A 78 -2.25 15.65 3.50
C TRP A 78 -1.05 16.53 3.14
N ASP A 79 -1.29 17.83 2.98
CA ASP A 79 -0.23 18.82 2.85
C ASP A 79 0.07 19.50 4.19
N ARG A 80 1.35 19.54 4.56
CA ARG A 80 1.77 20.09 5.85
C ARG A 80 1.64 21.61 5.95
N GLN A 81 1.82 22.32 4.83
CA GLN A 81 1.80 23.78 4.78
C GLN A 81 0.37 24.32 4.76
N THR A 82 -0.49 23.74 3.91
CA THR A 82 -1.88 24.17 3.71
C THR A 82 -2.87 23.48 4.66
N ARG A 83 -2.48 22.34 5.26
CA ARG A 83 -3.35 21.47 6.09
C ARG A 83 -4.51 20.85 5.31
N GLU A 84 -4.45 20.88 3.99
CA GLU A 84 -5.44 20.25 3.14
C GLU A 84 -5.29 18.73 3.18
N LEU A 85 -6.43 18.03 3.15
CA LEU A 85 -6.51 16.57 3.14
C LEU A 85 -6.80 16.07 1.73
N THR A 86 -6.21 14.94 1.37
CA THR A 86 -6.46 14.26 0.10
C THR A 86 -7.68 13.37 0.24
N ASN A 87 -8.64 13.51 -0.68
CA ASN A 87 -9.68 12.51 -0.89
C ASN A 87 -9.18 11.42 -1.84
N PHE A 88 -9.66 10.19 -1.66
CA PHE A 88 -9.36 9.12 -2.59
C PHE A 88 -10.59 8.29 -2.88
N THR A 89 -10.56 7.64 -4.03
CA THR A 89 -11.56 6.67 -4.46
C THR A 89 -10.82 5.51 -5.07
N THR A 90 -11.08 4.31 -4.56
CA THR A 90 -10.49 3.08 -5.07
C THR A 90 -11.59 2.12 -5.50
N HIS A 91 -11.30 1.36 -6.55
CA HIS A 91 -12.14 0.28 -7.02
C HIS A 91 -11.23 -0.91 -7.27
N PHE A 92 -11.59 -2.05 -6.70
CA PHE A 92 -10.88 -3.30 -6.94
C PHE A 92 -11.88 -4.41 -7.20
N SER A 93 -11.49 -5.32 -8.09
CA SER A 93 -12.18 -6.57 -8.32
C SER A 93 -11.31 -7.68 -7.76
N PHE A 94 -11.92 -8.64 -7.06
CA PHE A 94 -11.21 -9.76 -6.48
C PHE A 94 -12.01 -11.05 -6.69
N GLN A 95 -11.30 -12.18 -6.61
CA GLN A 95 -11.88 -13.50 -6.64
C GLN A 95 -11.28 -14.31 -5.49
N ILE A 96 -12.13 -14.95 -4.70
CA ILE A 96 -11.72 -15.93 -3.69
C ILE A 96 -12.15 -17.29 -4.22
N VAL A 97 -11.19 -18.18 -4.42
CA VAL A 97 -11.42 -19.56 -4.88
C VAL A 97 -10.97 -20.50 -3.78
N THR A 98 -11.87 -21.36 -3.30
CA THR A 98 -11.60 -22.27 -2.17
C THR A 98 -11.66 -23.73 -2.62
N THR A 99 -10.92 -24.60 -1.92
CA THR A 99 -10.76 -26.01 -2.29
C THR A 99 -11.57 -26.98 -1.42
N SER A 100 -11.99 -26.56 -0.22
CA SER A 100 -12.54 -27.48 0.80
C SER A 100 -13.73 -26.93 1.62
N GLY A 101 -14.41 -25.89 1.15
CA GLY A 101 -15.69 -25.42 1.71
C GLY A 101 -15.62 -24.72 3.07
N SER A 102 -14.41 -24.47 3.60
CA SER A 102 -14.17 -23.57 4.73
C SER A 102 -13.51 -22.31 4.17
N ASP A 103 -14.29 -21.24 4.01
CA ASP A 103 -13.82 -20.00 3.40
C ASP A 103 -13.25 -19.08 4.49
N ALA A 104 -11.93 -18.97 4.53
CA ALA A 104 -11.19 -18.08 5.42
C ALA A 104 -9.88 -17.64 4.73
N ASP A 105 -9.23 -16.55 5.12
CA ASP A 105 -9.60 -15.61 6.20
C ASP A 105 -10.15 -14.27 5.69
N GLY A 106 -9.74 -13.82 4.50
CA GLY A 106 -10.30 -12.63 3.87
C GLY A 106 -9.29 -11.78 3.10
N LEU A 107 -9.68 -10.53 2.86
CA LEU A 107 -8.92 -9.52 2.12
C LEU A 107 -9.08 -8.16 2.81
N ALA A 108 -8.00 -7.38 2.85
CA ALA A 108 -8.04 -6.00 3.30
C ALA A 108 -7.38 -5.05 2.28
N PHE A 109 -8.00 -3.88 2.09
CA PHE A 109 -7.33 -2.71 1.53
C PHE A 109 -6.88 -1.82 2.69
N PHE A 110 -5.62 -1.41 2.68
CA PHE A 110 -5.03 -0.61 3.76
C PHE A 110 -4.07 0.45 3.23
N LEU A 111 -3.83 1.46 4.06
CA LEU A 111 -2.81 2.49 3.84
C LEU A 111 -1.67 2.23 4.82
N SER A 112 -0.43 2.27 4.33
CA SER A 112 0.77 2.02 5.14
C SER A 112 1.81 3.11 4.90
N PRO A 113 2.54 3.55 5.96
CA PRO A 113 3.66 4.48 5.79
C PRO A 113 4.87 3.85 5.10
N ASP A 114 4.95 2.52 5.06
CA ASP A 114 6.04 1.78 4.44
C ASP A 114 5.58 0.55 3.66
N LEU A 115 6.52 -0.02 2.89
CA LEU A 115 6.36 -1.23 2.09
C LEU A 115 6.95 -2.43 2.85
N SER A 116 6.56 -2.61 4.10
CA SER A 116 7.05 -3.69 4.97
C SER A 116 6.39 -5.05 4.66
N ASP A 117 7.12 -6.13 4.94
CA ASP A 117 6.55 -7.47 5.03
C ASP A 117 5.49 -7.56 6.13
N ALA A 118 4.63 -8.58 6.07
CA ALA A 118 3.63 -8.79 7.12
C ALA A 118 4.30 -9.01 8.50
N PRO A 119 3.73 -8.47 9.59
CA PRO A 119 4.19 -8.76 10.94
C PRO A 119 4.25 -10.26 11.19
N ASN A 120 5.16 -10.68 12.06
CA ASN A 120 5.14 -12.06 12.55
C ASN A 120 3.80 -12.36 13.23
N ASN A 121 3.38 -13.62 13.20
CA ASN A 121 2.13 -14.09 13.83
C ASN A 121 0.89 -13.30 13.41
N SER A 122 0.79 -12.93 12.13
CA SER A 122 -0.33 -12.16 11.57
C SER A 122 -1.20 -12.93 10.56
N ALA A 123 -1.04 -14.26 10.50
CA ALA A 123 -1.87 -15.13 9.68
C ALA A 123 -3.32 -15.17 10.21
N GLY A 124 -4.21 -15.81 9.45
CA GLY A 124 -5.59 -15.97 9.89
C GLY A 124 -6.40 -14.67 9.81
N GLY A 125 -7.33 -14.50 10.75
CA GLY A 125 -8.18 -13.31 10.88
C GLY A 125 -7.43 -11.99 11.13
N SER A 126 -6.11 -12.03 11.39
CA SER A 126 -5.26 -10.83 11.44
C SER A 126 -4.96 -10.26 10.04
N LEU A 127 -5.27 -10.99 8.97
CA LEU A 127 -5.17 -10.58 7.56
C LEU A 127 -3.78 -10.04 7.16
N GLY A 128 -2.73 -10.43 7.87
CA GLY A 128 -1.41 -9.89 7.68
C GLY A 128 -1.28 -8.42 8.06
N LEU A 129 -2.18 -7.84 8.86
CA LEU A 129 -2.19 -6.41 9.24
C LEU A 129 -1.61 -6.15 10.63
N VAL A 130 -1.95 -7.01 11.58
CA VAL A 130 -1.56 -6.89 13.00
C VAL A 130 -0.96 -8.21 13.47
N SER A 131 0.07 -8.14 14.31
CA SER A 131 0.59 -9.33 14.98
C SER A 131 -0.36 -9.74 16.11
N HIS A 132 -0.63 -11.04 16.23
CA HIS A 132 -1.04 -11.57 17.52
C HIS A 132 0.13 -11.38 18.49
N LEU A 133 -0.14 -10.79 19.65
CA LEU A 133 0.78 -10.92 20.77
C LEU A 133 0.69 -12.39 21.18
N ASP A 134 1.81 -13.09 21.18
CA ASP A 134 1.89 -14.33 21.95
C ASP A 134 1.70 -13.90 23.41
N ASP A 135 0.64 -14.37 24.07
CA ASP A 135 0.37 -14.16 25.50
C ASP A 135 1.42 -14.90 26.37
N ASP A 136 2.70 -14.86 26.02
CA ASP A 136 3.76 -15.63 26.68
C ASP A 136 4.69 -14.78 27.58
N ASP A 137 4.44 -13.48 27.78
CA ASP A 137 5.23 -12.67 28.73
C ASP A 137 4.43 -11.67 29.60
N ASP A 138 3.10 -11.79 29.72
CA ASP A 138 2.37 -11.12 30.82
C ASP A 138 2.31 -12.02 32.06
N VAL A 139 3.49 -12.42 32.54
CA VAL A 139 3.65 -12.68 33.97
C VAL A 139 3.69 -11.31 34.63
N CYS A 140 2.57 -10.90 35.22
CA CYS A 140 2.59 -9.89 36.26
C CYS A 140 3.59 -10.31 37.35
N GLN A 141 4.79 -9.72 37.32
CA GLN A 141 5.68 -9.55 38.47
C GLN A 141 5.91 -8.07 38.73
#